data_AF-A0A1I2CW15-F1
#
_entry.id   AF-A0A1I2CW15-F1
#
_cell.length_a   1.000
_cell.length_b   1.000
_cell.length_c   1.000
_cell.angle_alpha   90.00
_cell.angle_beta   90.00
_cell.angle_gamma   90.00
#
_symmetry.space_group_name_H-M   'P 1'
#
loop_
_entity.id
_entity.type
_entity.pdbx_description
1 polymer ?
#
loop_
_entity_poly.entity_id
_entity_poly.type
_entity_poly.pdbx_seq_one_letter_code
_entity_poly.pdbx_strand_id
1 'polypeptide(L)'
;MKYQITINSANTVDEIEEYWTNEDYVKLLEKFDYPDAADADPSTLRELLFMAISDFEPRDAAVVVLEYKLSEDLNEGQIQQISNDMFLDKVCEEYPEIGLHAKLFHINQLLFKAYNGKFPNAKATIVTLTIAPLESENEIQLTKEYVLKLLSKGLSDGNLIKRLFDHAMNENAPFPEAEDVLWDLTTTDNLNYTILTSEYWLNKEDIIASEFEGILEIPAEAE
;
A
#
# COMPACT_ATOMS: atom_id res chain seq x y z
N MET A 1 -16.86 22.33 -1.37
CA MET A 1 -17.93 21.34 -1.14
C MET A 1 -17.81 20.80 0.29
N LYS A 2 -18.92 20.61 1.01
CA LYS A 2 -18.91 20.10 2.39
C LYS A 2 -19.35 18.65 2.47
N TYR A 3 -18.65 17.87 3.29
CA TYR A 3 -18.90 16.45 3.49
C TYR A 3 -18.95 16.11 4.97
N GLN A 4 -19.83 15.18 5.32
CA GLN A 4 -19.79 14.45 6.58
C GLN A 4 -18.96 13.19 6.39
N ILE A 5 -17.93 13.02 7.21
CA ILE A 5 -17.06 11.85 7.20
C ILE A 5 -17.33 11.05 8.47
N THR A 6 -17.49 9.74 8.30
CA THR A 6 -17.60 8.76 9.39
C THR A 6 -16.60 7.64 9.15
N ILE A 7 -15.66 7.44 10.07
CA ILE A 7 -14.74 6.31 10.06
C ILE A 7 -15.46 5.12 10.70
N ASN A 8 -15.74 4.09 9.89
CA ASN A 8 -16.48 2.91 10.32
C ASN A 8 -15.56 1.90 11.01
N SER A 9 -14.36 1.67 10.48
CA SER A 9 -13.34 0.82 11.10
C SER A 9 -11.94 1.10 10.56
N ALA A 10 -10.92 0.75 11.35
CA ALA A 10 -9.52 0.76 10.93
C ALA A 10 -8.84 -0.50 11.47
N ASN A 11 -8.34 -1.34 10.57
CA ASN A 11 -7.75 -2.63 10.90
C ASN A 11 -6.34 -2.74 10.34
N THR A 12 -5.40 -3.18 11.17
CA THR A 12 -4.05 -3.54 10.72
C THR A 12 -4.05 -4.98 10.23
N VAL A 13 -3.49 -5.22 9.05
CA VAL A 13 -3.30 -6.54 8.46
C VAL A 13 -1.83 -6.78 8.14
N ASP A 14 -1.37 -8.01 8.29
CA ASP A 14 0.01 -8.36 7.94
C ASP A 14 0.18 -8.46 6.41
N GLU A 15 -0.79 -9.04 5.68
CA GLU A 15 -0.69 -9.20 4.23
C GLU A 15 -1.94 -8.79 3.46
N ILE A 16 -1.74 -8.56 2.16
CA ILE A 16 -2.79 -8.35 1.17
C ILE A 16 -2.76 -9.56 0.22
N GLU A 17 -3.68 -10.49 0.40
CA GLU A 17 -3.66 -11.80 -0.28
C GLU A 17 -3.80 -11.69 -1.80
N GLU A 18 -4.50 -10.68 -2.29
CA GLU A 18 -4.85 -10.54 -3.71
C GLU A 18 -3.75 -9.92 -4.58
N TYR A 19 -2.64 -9.44 -4.00
CA TYR A 19 -1.58 -8.75 -4.76
C TYR A 19 -0.78 -9.69 -5.67
N TRP A 20 -0.44 -10.88 -5.18
CA TRP A 20 0.34 -11.85 -5.95
C TRP A 20 -0.61 -12.76 -6.73
N THR A 21 -0.52 -12.70 -8.05
CA THR A 21 -1.37 -13.52 -8.91
C THR A 21 -0.79 -14.92 -9.12
N ASN A 22 -1.62 -15.86 -9.59
CA ASN A 22 -1.15 -17.20 -9.98
C ASN A 22 -0.05 -17.11 -11.05
N GLU A 23 -0.15 -16.18 -11.98
CA GLU A 23 0.89 -15.94 -13.00
C GLU A 23 2.20 -15.47 -12.36
N ASP A 24 2.13 -14.59 -11.35
CA ASP A 24 3.32 -14.18 -10.60
C ASP A 24 3.98 -15.36 -9.89
N TYR A 25 3.19 -16.22 -9.25
CA TYR A 25 3.72 -17.40 -8.57
C TYR A 25 4.40 -18.37 -9.55
N VAL A 26 3.81 -18.62 -10.71
CA VAL A 26 4.41 -19.49 -11.74
C VAL A 26 5.74 -18.90 -12.22
N LYS A 27 5.79 -17.60 -12.56
CA LYS A 27 7.03 -16.96 -13.02
C LYS A 27 8.11 -16.92 -11.94
N LEU A 28 7.74 -16.72 -10.68
CA LEU A 28 8.69 -16.78 -9.57
C LEU A 28 9.21 -18.21 -9.37
N LEU A 29 8.34 -19.22 -9.42
CA LEU A 29 8.73 -20.63 -9.35
C LEU A 29 9.75 -20.98 -10.44
N GLU A 30 9.52 -20.55 -11.69
CA GLU A 30 10.48 -20.72 -12.79
C GLU A 30 11.82 -20.04 -12.50
N LYS A 31 11.82 -18.85 -11.90
CA LYS A 31 13.04 -18.13 -11.49
C LYS A 31 13.78 -18.80 -10.33
N PHE A 32 13.09 -19.60 -9.52
CA PHE A 32 13.67 -20.43 -8.47
C PHE A 32 13.94 -21.87 -8.95
N ASP A 33 14.04 -22.08 -10.28
CA ASP A 33 14.35 -23.36 -10.91
C ASP A 33 13.37 -24.50 -10.56
N TYR A 34 12.13 -24.18 -10.19
CA TYR A 34 11.09 -25.17 -9.92
C TYR A 34 10.51 -25.71 -11.26
N PRO A 35 10.58 -27.03 -11.51
CA PRO A 35 10.14 -27.61 -12.78
C PRO A 35 8.60 -27.61 -12.90
N ASP A 36 8.12 -27.50 -14.14
CA ASP A 36 6.71 -27.68 -14.51
C ASP A 36 5.72 -26.83 -13.68
N ALA A 37 6.13 -25.63 -13.24
CA ALA A 37 5.32 -24.75 -12.39
C ALA A 37 3.96 -24.38 -13.00
N ALA A 38 3.87 -24.29 -14.33
CA ALA A 38 2.65 -23.96 -15.04
C ALA A 38 1.58 -25.07 -14.99
N ASP A 39 1.98 -26.32 -14.73
CA ASP A 39 1.06 -27.48 -14.64
C ASP A 39 0.58 -27.74 -13.19
N ALA A 40 1.11 -26.99 -12.22
CA ALA A 40 0.73 -27.12 -10.82
C ALA A 40 -0.70 -26.61 -10.54
N ASP A 41 -1.32 -27.15 -9.50
CA ASP A 41 -2.63 -26.69 -9.05
C ASP A 41 -2.51 -25.23 -8.54
N PRO A 42 -3.32 -24.29 -9.06
CA PRO A 42 -3.28 -22.88 -8.64
C PRO A 42 -3.38 -22.67 -7.13
N SER A 43 -4.14 -23.53 -6.43
CA SER A 43 -4.30 -23.45 -4.97
C SER A 43 -3.03 -23.79 -4.19
N THR A 44 -2.05 -24.45 -4.82
CA THR A 44 -0.81 -24.91 -4.20
C THR A 44 0.41 -24.06 -4.57
N LEU A 45 0.30 -23.18 -5.57
CA LEU A 45 1.41 -22.41 -6.13
C LEU A 45 2.19 -21.62 -5.06
N ARG A 46 1.47 -21.01 -4.11
CA ARG A 46 2.07 -20.25 -3.01
C ARG A 46 2.93 -21.14 -2.10
N GLU A 47 2.41 -22.31 -1.74
CA GLU A 47 3.13 -23.28 -0.89
C GLU A 47 4.36 -23.83 -1.62
N LEU A 48 4.22 -24.13 -2.91
CA LEU A 48 5.34 -24.56 -3.75
C LEU A 48 6.42 -23.48 -3.84
N LEU A 49 6.03 -22.21 -4.01
CA LEU A 49 6.98 -21.10 -4.03
C LEU A 49 7.74 -21.02 -2.71
N PHE A 50 7.03 -21.15 -1.57
CA PHE A 50 7.66 -21.09 -0.25
C PHE A 50 8.61 -22.26 0.01
N MET A 51 8.35 -23.42 -0.60
CA MET A 51 9.30 -24.53 -0.59
C MET A 51 10.53 -24.23 -1.44
N ALA A 52 10.34 -23.81 -2.70
CA ALA A 52 11.44 -23.54 -3.64
C ALA A 52 12.37 -22.41 -3.16
N ILE A 53 11.79 -21.30 -2.67
CA ILE A 53 12.55 -20.16 -2.17
C ILE A 53 13.38 -20.51 -0.93
N SER A 54 12.94 -21.49 -0.13
CA SER A 54 13.62 -21.87 1.12
C SER A 54 14.98 -22.54 0.90
N ASP A 55 15.24 -23.04 -0.31
CA ASP A 55 16.54 -23.60 -0.70
C ASP A 55 17.61 -22.52 -0.96
N PHE A 56 17.21 -21.25 -1.01
CA PHE A 56 18.08 -20.09 -1.23
C PHE A 56 18.35 -19.34 0.07
N GLU A 57 19.53 -18.71 0.18
CA GLU A 57 19.79 -17.77 1.26
C GLU A 57 18.81 -16.58 1.16
N PRO A 58 18.32 -16.03 2.29
CA PRO A 58 17.27 -15.00 2.29
C PRO A 58 17.56 -13.82 1.37
N ARG A 59 18.81 -13.34 1.36
CA ARG A 59 19.24 -12.21 0.52
C ARG A 59 19.23 -12.57 -0.97
N ASP A 60 19.67 -13.76 -1.32
CA ASP A 60 19.68 -14.21 -2.72
C ASP A 60 18.25 -14.36 -3.25
N ALA A 61 17.36 -14.91 -2.42
CA ALA A 61 15.93 -14.95 -2.74
C ALA A 61 15.30 -13.55 -2.86
N ALA A 62 15.68 -12.61 -1.99
CA ALA A 62 15.20 -11.24 -2.07
C ALA A 62 15.59 -10.59 -3.39
N VAL A 63 16.82 -10.82 -3.89
CA VAL A 63 17.26 -10.35 -5.21
C VAL A 63 16.33 -10.86 -6.31
N VAL A 64 16.04 -12.17 -6.34
CA VAL A 64 15.17 -12.77 -7.37
C VAL A 64 13.78 -12.15 -7.39
N VAL A 65 13.17 -11.95 -6.22
CA VAL A 65 11.81 -11.38 -6.11
C VAL A 65 11.82 -9.88 -6.47
N LEU A 66 12.84 -9.14 -6.05
CA LEU A 66 13.03 -7.72 -6.40
C LEU A 66 13.23 -7.56 -7.91
N GLU A 67 14.11 -8.35 -8.53
CA GLU A 67 14.32 -8.34 -9.99
C GLU A 67 13.02 -8.62 -10.74
N TYR A 68 12.21 -9.57 -10.24
CA TYR A 68 10.94 -9.90 -10.88
C TYR A 68 9.95 -8.72 -10.92
N LYS A 69 9.85 -7.93 -9.85
CA LYS A 69 8.86 -6.85 -9.74
C LYS A 69 9.39 -5.45 -10.04
N LEU A 70 10.69 -5.21 -9.92
CA LEU A 70 11.29 -3.87 -9.89
C LEU A 70 12.45 -3.69 -10.88
N SER A 71 12.75 -4.66 -11.76
CA SER A 71 13.84 -4.52 -12.75
C SER A 71 13.61 -3.42 -13.78
N GLU A 72 12.36 -2.94 -13.96
CA GLU A 72 12.05 -1.78 -14.80
C GLU A 72 12.33 -0.45 -14.08
N ASP A 73 12.26 -0.44 -12.74
CA ASP A 73 12.39 0.75 -11.90
C ASP A 73 13.81 0.91 -11.31
N LEU A 74 14.51 -0.21 -11.12
CA LEU A 74 15.77 -0.31 -10.38
C LEU A 74 16.83 -1.08 -11.15
N ASN A 75 18.09 -0.62 -11.05
CA ASN A 75 19.22 -1.37 -11.59
C ASN A 75 19.72 -2.48 -10.64
N GLU A 76 20.56 -3.38 -11.17
CA GLU A 76 21.13 -4.51 -10.41
C GLU A 76 21.80 -4.09 -9.10
N GLY A 77 22.56 -2.99 -9.12
CA GLY A 77 23.24 -2.49 -7.93
C GLY A 77 22.27 -2.02 -6.83
N GLN A 78 21.18 -1.34 -7.22
CA GLN A 78 20.13 -0.93 -6.31
C GLN A 78 19.38 -2.14 -5.74
N ILE A 79 19.05 -3.12 -6.58
CA ILE A 79 18.37 -4.35 -6.13
C ILE A 79 19.23 -5.11 -5.13
N GLN A 80 20.53 -5.25 -5.40
CA GLN A 80 21.46 -5.91 -4.47
C GLN A 80 21.56 -5.16 -3.14
N GLN A 81 21.60 -3.83 -3.18
CA GLN A 81 21.58 -3.03 -1.96
C GLN A 81 20.28 -3.24 -1.17
N ILE A 82 19.13 -3.10 -1.82
CA ILE A 82 17.81 -3.27 -1.20
C ILE A 82 17.66 -4.67 -0.60
N SER A 83 18.09 -5.73 -1.29
CA SER A 83 18.08 -7.10 -0.76
C SER A 83 18.84 -7.21 0.57
N ASN A 84 20.00 -6.57 0.68
CA ASN A 84 20.80 -6.57 1.90
C ASN A 84 20.10 -5.77 3.02
N ASP A 85 19.58 -4.59 2.69
CA ASP A 85 18.94 -3.69 3.63
C ASP A 85 17.61 -4.26 4.15
N MET A 86 16.83 -4.94 3.30
CA MET A 86 15.57 -5.60 3.66
C MET A 86 15.75 -6.67 4.74
N PHE A 87 16.94 -7.25 4.86
CA PHE A 87 17.22 -8.22 5.92
C PHE A 87 17.38 -7.56 7.29
N LEU A 88 17.71 -6.26 7.35
CA LEU A 88 17.98 -5.51 8.57
C LEU A 88 16.79 -4.64 8.98
N ASP A 89 16.22 -3.91 8.02
CA ASP A 89 15.22 -2.88 8.26
C ASP A 89 14.05 -2.98 7.28
N LYS A 90 12.95 -2.27 7.60
CA LYS A 90 11.76 -2.22 6.75
C LYS A 90 11.98 -1.25 5.59
N VAL A 91 12.73 -1.67 4.58
CA VAL A 91 13.11 -0.80 3.46
C VAL A 91 11.91 -0.13 2.78
N CYS A 92 10.73 -0.77 2.76
CA CYS A 92 9.52 -0.13 2.24
C CYS A 92 9.17 1.20 2.93
N GLU A 93 9.48 1.36 4.23
CA GLU A 93 9.20 2.56 5.03
C GLU A 93 10.36 3.59 4.97
N GLU A 94 11.51 3.22 4.44
CA GLU A 94 12.74 4.04 4.44
C GLU A 94 13.20 4.45 3.03
N TYR A 95 12.74 3.75 2.00
CA TYR A 95 13.14 4.03 0.63
C TYR A 95 12.59 5.39 0.17
N PRO A 96 13.41 6.26 -0.45
CA PRO A 96 13.02 7.63 -0.76
C PRO A 96 11.95 7.75 -1.85
N GLU A 97 11.85 6.76 -2.75
CA GLU A 97 10.86 6.77 -3.83
C GLU A 97 9.52 6.20 -3.34
N ILE A 98 8.58 7.08 -3.02
CA ILE A 98 7.26 6.72 -2.46
C ILE A 98 6.48 5.80 -3.41
N GLY A 99 6.60 5.99 -4.73
CA GLY A 99 5.94 5.11 -5.72
C GLY A 99 6.39 3.64 -5.67
N LEU A 100 7.53 3.34 -5.03
CA LEU A 100 7.98 1.95 -4.82
C LEU A 100 7.50 1.39 -3.48
N HIS A 101 6.94 2.20 -2.59
CA HIS A 101 6.56 1.82 -1.24
C HIS A 101 5.63 0.60 -1.21
N ALA A 102 4.56 0.60 -2.04
CA ALA A 102 3.62 -0.51 -2.11
C ALA A 102 4.30 -1.80 -2.62
N LYS A 103 5.03 -1.72 -3.74
CA LYS A 103 5.72 -2.88 -4.32
C LYS A 103 6.72 -3.48 -3.33
N LEU A 104 7.53 -2.64 -2.68
CA LEU A 104 8.49 -3.06 -1.65
C LEU A 104 7.79 -3.70 -0.45
N PHE A 105 6.66 -3.16 0.00
CA PHE A 105 5.85 -3.77 1.06
C PHE A 105 5.42 -5.19 0.71
N HIS A 106 4.88 -5.40 -0.49
CA HIS A 106 4.40 -6.73 -0.91
C HIS A 106 5.53 -7.76 -1.07
N ILE A 107 6.69 -7.32 -1.55
CA ILE A 107 7.90 -8.15 -1.62
C ILE A 107 8.37 -8.51 -0.21
N ASN A 108 8.43 -7.53 0.70
CA ASN A 108 8.79 -7.75 2.09
C ASN A 108 7.86 -8.77 2.76
N GLN A 109 6.54 -8.65 2.57
CA GLN A 109 5.57 -9.59 3.14
C GLN A 109 5.73 -11.02 2.60
N LEU A 110 5.95 -11.17 1.30
CA LEU A 110 6.21 -12.49 0.70
C LEU A 110 7.44 -13.14 1.34
N LEU A 111 8.55 -12.39 1.44
CA LEU A 111 9.81 -12.87 2.02
C LEU A 111 9.71 -13.12 3.52
N PHE A 112 9.04 -12.24 4.27
CA PHE A 112 8.75 -12.39 5.69
C PHE A 112 8.09 -13.74 5.97
N LYS A 113 7.05 -14.07 5.20
CA LYS A 113 6.31 -15.32 5.37
C LYS A 113 7.09 -16.54 4.88
N ALA A 114 7.72 -16.44 3.71
CA ALA A 114 8.53 -17.53 3.16
C ALA A 114 9.65 -17.98 4.10
N TYR A 115 10.24 -17.03 4.85
CA TYR A 115 11.34 -17.30 5.77
C TYR A 115 10.94 -17.29 7.25
N ASN A 116 9.66 -17.47 7.58
CA ASN A 116 9.18 -17.57 8.97
C ASN A 116 9.62 -16.39 9.86
N GLY A 117 9.61 -15.18 9.32
CA GLY A 117 9.90 -13.94 10.03
C GLY A 117 11.37 -13.56 10.15
N LYS A 118 12.24 -14.09 9.28
CA LYS A 118 13.64 -13.61 9.19
C LYS A 118 13.75 -12.16 8.73
N PHE A 119 12.87 -11.72 7.84
CA PHE A 119 12.77 -10.32 7.43
C PHE A 119 11.99 -9.51 8.49
N PRO A 120 12.13 -8.19 8.57
CA PRO A 120 11.27 -7.34 9.38
C PRO A 120 9.80 -7.41 8.91
N ASN A 121 8.84 -7.34 9.84
CA ASN A 121 7.42 -7.36 9.49
C ASN A 121 6.90 -5.93 9.24
N ALA A 122 6.55 -5.61 7.98
CA ALA A 122 5.82 -4.39 7.63
C ALA A 122 4.32 -4.69 7.62
N LYS A 123 3.45 -3.74 7.99
CA LYS A 123 2.00 -3.98 8.00
C LYS A 123 1.23 -2.98 7.14
N ALA A 124 0.02 -3.37 6.77
CA ALA A 124 -0.94 -2.55 6.06
C ALA A 124 -2.09 -2.17 6.98
N THR A 125 -2.80 -1.10 6.64
CA THR A 125 -4.01 -0.66 7.31
C THR A 125 -5.14 -0.54 6.30
N ILE A 126 -6.27 -1.16 6.65
CA ILE A 126 -7.52 -1.09 5.91
C ILE A 126 -8.47 -0.21 6.71
N VAL A 127 -8.92 0.88 6.10
CA VAL A 127 -9.88 1.80 6.72
C VAL A 127 -11.17 1.77 5.92
N THR A 128 -12.30 1.49 6.58
CA THR A 128 -13.62 1.65 5.99
C THR A 128 -14.26 2.93 6.52
N LEU A 129 -14.84 3.71 5.64
CA LEU A 129 -15.39 5.02 5.96
C LEU A 129 -16.54 5.39 5.04
N THR A 130 -17.39 6.29 5.53
CA THR A 130 -18.51 6.85 4.79
C THR A 130 -18.25 8.34 4.60
N ILE A 131 -18.32 8.82 3.36
CA ILE A 131 -18.21 10.25 3.01
C ILE A 131 -19.52 10.64 2.33
N ALA A 132 -20.36 11.36 3.05
CA ALA A 132 -21.65 11.82 2.56
C ALA A 132 -21.62 13.32 2.27
N PRO A 133 -22.02 13.78 1.06
CA PRO A 133 -22.13 15.20 0.80
C PRO A 133 -23.25 15.82 1.65
N LEU A 134 -22.99 16.98 2.24
CA LEU A 134 -23.99 17.71 3.03
C LEU A 134 -24.96 18.53 2.16
N GLU A 135 -24.61 18.72 0.89
CA GLU A 135 -25.39 19.45 -0.10
C GLU A 135 -25.62 18.54 -1.31
N SER A 136 -26.87 18.48 -1.78
CA SER A 136 -27.38 17.49 -2.74
C SER A 136 -26.85 17.61 -4.18
N GLU A 137 -25.91 18.51 -4.45
CA GLU A 137 -25.31 18.72 -5.79
C GLU A 137 -23.88 18.16 -5.92
N ASN A 138 -23.32 17.57 -4.87
CA ASN A 138 -21.93 17.08 -4.87
C ASN A 138 -21.87 15.60 -5.28
N GLU A 139 -21.98 15.32 -6.58
CA GLU A 139 -21.83 13.97 -7.18
C GLU A 139 -20.43 13.73 -7.77
N ILE A 140 -19.39 14.42 -7.28
CA ILE A 140 -18.03 14.16 -7.79
C ILE A 140 -17.50 12.83 -7.25
N GLN A 141 -16.86 12.05 -8.13
CA GLN A 141 -16.13 10.87 -7.71
C GLN A 141 -14.90 11.32 -6.90
N LEU A 142 -14.79 10.84 -5.66
CA LEU A 142 -13.66 11.19 -4.81
C LEU A 142 -12.42 10.41 -5.23
N THR A 143 -11.35 11.15 -5.56
CA THR A 143 -10.02 10.60 -5.80
C THR A 143 -9.30 10.35 -4.48
N LYS A 144 -8.17 9.63 -4.52
CA LYS A 144 -7.30 9.42 -3.34
C LYS A 144 -6.86 10.75 -2.71
N GLU A 145 -6.51 11.72 -3.54
CA GLU A 145 -6.19 13.09 -3.10
C GLU A 145 -7.35 13.70 -2.30
N TYR A 146 -8.56 13.66 -2.84
CA TYR A 146 -9.73 14.27 -2.18
C TYR A 146 -10.07 13.57 -0.88
N VAL A 147 -9.96 12.24 -0.83
CA VAL A 147 -10.16 11.46 0.38
C VAL A 147 -9.12 11.84 1.44
N LEU A 148 -7.84 11.92 1.09
CA LEU A 148 -6.79 12.34 2.04
C LEU A 148 -7.01 13.76 2.58
N LYS A 149 -7.33 14.72 1.71
CA LYS A 149 -7.65 16.10 2.11
C LYS A 149 -8.81 16.15 3.09
N LEU A 150 -9.88 15.39 2.83
CA LEU A 150 -11.03 15.28 3.74
C LEU A 150 -10.65 14.65 5.08
N LEU A 151 -9.78 13.63 5.08
CA LEU A 151 -9.32 12.96 6.30
C LEU A 151 -8.44 13.84 7.20
N SER A 152 -7.86 14.94 6.70
CA SER A 152 -6.94 15.81 7.45
C SER A 152 -7.45 16.23 8.86
N LYS A 153 -8.77 16.39 9.02
CA LYS A 153 -9.42 16.76 10.30
C LYS A 153 -9.61 15.58 11.26
N GLY A 154 -9.67 14.36 10.74
CA GLY A 154 -9.81 13.13 11.53
C GLY A 154 -8.49 12.54 12.01
N LEU A 155 -7.37 13.04 11.50
CA LEU A 155 -6.02 12.53 11.78
C LEU A 155 -5.27 13.37 12.82
N SER A 156 -4.49 12.67 13.66
CA SER A 156 -3.59 13.26 14.64
C SER A 156 -2.60 14.23 13.97
N ASP A 157 -2.19 15.29 14.67
CA ASP A 157 -1.15 16.20 14.15
C ASP A 157 0.22 15.52 14.04
N GLY A 158 0.41 14.39 14.72
CA GLY A 158 1.63 13.57 14.64
C GLY A 158 1.66 12.62 13.43
N ASN A 159 0.53 12.43 12.75
CA ASN A 159 0.44 11.53 11.60
C ASN A 159 1.46 11.93 10.52
N LEU A 160 2.09 10.93 9.91
CA LEU A 160 3.17 11.14 8.96
C LEU A 160 2.72 11.89 7.71
N ILE A 161 1.54 11.59 7.17
CA ILE A 161 1.01 12.23 5.96
C ILE A 161 0.88 13.73 6.20
N LYS A 162 0.31 14.14 7.35
CA LYS A 162 0.21 15.56 7.71
C LYS A 162 1.58 16.22 7.87
N ARG A 163 2.54 15.54 8.49
CA ARG A 163 3.90 16.10 8.69
C ARG A 163 4.67 16.30 7.39
N LEU A 164 4.50 15.41 6.41
CA LEU A 164 5.20 15.50 5.13
C LEU A 164 4.47 16.37 4.10
N PHE A 165 3.14 16.36 4.11
CA PHE A 165 2.29 16.94 3.06
C PHE A 165 1.30 17.98 3.57
N ASP A 166 1.64 18.72 4.65
CA ASP A 166 0.74 19.69 5.30
C ASP A 166 0.11 20.68 4.31
N HIS A 167 0.92 21.26 3.43
CA HIS A 167 0.45 22.19 2.39
C HIS A 167 -0.51 21.51 1.41
N ALA A 168 -0.17 20.33 0.91
CA ALA A 168 -1.02 19.60 -0.04
C ALA A 168 -2.33 19.10 0.59
N MET A 169 -2.32 18.81 1.89
CA MET A 169 -3.48 18.32 2.66
C MET A 169 -4.48 19.42 3.02
N ASN A 170 -4.00 20.63 3.32
CA ASN A 170 -4.83 21.70 3.88
C ASN A 170 -5.09 22.85 2.92
N GLU A 171 -4.30 23.00 1.86
CA GLU A 171 -4.45 24.06 0.87
C GLU A 171 -5.04 23.52 -0.44
N ASN A 172 -5.53 24.42 -1.28
CA ASN A 172 -5.95 24.09 -2.64
C ASN A 172 -4.76 23.90 -3.57
N ALA A 173 -3.91 22.93 -3.24
CA ALA A 173 -2.71 22.55 -3.99
C ALA A 173 -2.84 21.12 -4.51
N PRO A 174 -2.25 20.79 -5.67
CA PRO A 174 -2.19 19.41 -6.15
C PRO A 174 -1.51 18.49 -5.14
N PHE A 175 -1.98 17.25 -5.00
CA PHE A 175 -1.36 16.25 -4.14
C PHE A 175 -1.06 14.95 -4.91
N PRO A 176 -0.09 14.97 -5.85
CA PRO A 176 0.19 13.82 -6.70
C PRO A 176 0.65 12.59 -5.90
N GLU A 177 1.35 12.78 -4.78
CA GLU A 177 1.84 11.68 -3.92
C GLU A 177 0.69 10.92 -3.23
N ALA A 178 -0.54 11.44 -3.26
CA ALA A 178 -1.71 10.74 -2.76
C ALA A 178 -1.90 9.35 -3.42
N GLU A 179 -1.50 9.20 -4.68
CA GLU A 179 -1.57 7.94 -5.42
C GLU A 179 -0.67 6.85 -4.82
N ASP A 180 0.46 7.25 -4.25
CA ASP A 180 1.46 6.34 -3.67
C ASP A 180 1.28 6.16 -2.15
N VAL A 181 0.66 7.14 -1.48
CA VAL A 181 0.29 7.06 -0.05
C VAL A 181 -0.94 6.17 0.14
N LEU A 182 -2.02 6.38 -0.61
CA LEU A 182 -3.17 5.47 -0.61
C LEU A 182 -3.00 4.46 -1.73
N TRP A 183 -2.63 3.23 -1.39
CA TRP A 183 -2.39 2.19 -2.39
C TRP A 183 -3.65 1.85 -3.17
N ASP A 184 -4.79 1.75 -2.48
CA ASP A 184 -6.07 1.50 -3.10
C ASP A 184 -7.20 2.32 -2.45
N LEU A 185 -8.20 2.66 -3.26
CA LEU A 185 -9.42 3.33 -2.87
C LEU A 185 -10.58 2.73 -3.66
N THR A 186 -11.42 1.94 -2.99
CA THR A 186 -12.55 1.27 -3.62
C THR A 186 -13.88 1.82 -3.08
N THR A 187 -14.87 1.93 -3.97
CA THR A 187 -16.24 2.29 -3.63
C THR A 187 -17.20 1.66 -4.64
N THR A 188 -18.46 1.46 -4.25
CA THR A 188 -19.52 0.95 -5.13
C THR A 188 -20.69 1.91 -5.29
N ASP A 189 -20.78 2.93 -4.44
CA ASP A 189 -21.91 3.84 -4.30
C ASP A 189 -21.48 5.30 -4.13
N ASN A 190 -20.18 5.60 -4.23
CA ASN A 190 -19.58 6.92 -4.00
C ASN A 190 -19.86 7.51 -2.60
N LEU A 191 -20.30 6.67 -1.65
CA LEU A 191 -20.60 7.05 -0.28
C LEU A 191 -19.73 6.26 0.69
N ASN A 192 -19.63 4.95 0.49
CA ASN A 192 -18.85 4.04 1.31
C ASN A 192 -17.54 3.70 0.58
N TYR A 193 -16.43 3.99 1.26
CA TYR A 193 -15.09 3.83 0.74
C TYR A 193 -14.30 2.85 1.60
N THR A 194 -13.46 2.07 0.94
CA THR A 194 -12.40 1.29 1.59
C THR A 194 -11.06 1.79 1.11
N ILE A 195 -10.24 2.21 2.06
CA ILE A 195 -8.85 2.60 1.84
C ILE A 195 -7.94 1.43 2.19
N LEU A 196 -6.93 1.21 1.35
CA LEU A 196 -5.79 0.37 1.65
C LEU A 196 -4.51 1.21 1.61
N THR A 197 -3.71 1.14 2.68
CA THR A 197 -2.41 1.82 2.77
C THR A 197 -1.49 1.08 3.74
N SER A 198 -0.28 1.58 3.96
CA SER A 198 0.63 1.07 4.99
C SER A 198 0.24 1.55 6.39
N GLU A 199 0.50 0.72 7.40
CA GLU A 199 0.49 1.14 8.80
C GLU A 199 1.46 2.31 9.06
N TYR A 200 2.54 2.40 8.27
CA TYR A 200 3.49 3.51 8.32
C TYR A 200 2.87 4.86 7.96
N TRP A 201 1.99 4.88 6.95
CA TRP A 201 1.29 6.09 6.51
C TRP A 201 0.13 6.44 7.42
N LEU A 202 -0.66 5.43 7.79
CA LEU A 202 -1.87 5.60 8.57
C LEU A 202 -2.09 4.37 9.46
N ASN A 203 -1.68 4.46 10.72
CA ASN A 203 -2.07 3.48 11.74
C ASN A 203 -3.42 3.87 12.37
N LYS A 204 -4.03 2.93 13.11
CA LYS A 204 -5.32 3.17 13.77
C LYS A 204 -5.23 4.22 14.89
N GLU A 205 -4.08 4.37 15.55
CA GLU A 205 -3.86 5.33 16.62
C GLU A 205 -3.81 6.78 16.11
N ASP A 206 -3.51 6.97 14.82
CA ASP A 206 -3.55 8.28 14.17
C ASP A 206 -4.98 8.79 13.95
N ILE A 207 -6.00 7.93 14.02
CA ILE A 207 -7.40 8.32 13.84
C ILE A 207 -7.95 8.81 15.18
N ILE A 208 -8.10 10.13 15.31
CA ILE A 208 -8.50 10.79 16.56
C ILE A 208 -9.99 11.16 16.61
N ALA A 209 -10.69 11.11 15.47
CA ALA A 209 -12.12 11.36 15.39
C ALA A 209 -12.80 10.33 14.49
N SER A 210 -13.89 9.73 15.00
CA SER A 210 -14.72 8.80 14.23
C SER A 210 -15.73 9.50 13.34
N GLU A 211 -16.11 10.74 13.66
CA GLU A 211 -17.06 11.54 12.89
C GLU A 211 -16.61 13.01 12.87
N PHE A 212 -16.59 13.63 11.69
CA PHE A 212 -16.21 15.03 11.52
C PHE A 212 -16.69 15.59 10.17
N GLU A 213 -16.75 16.91 10.07
CA GLU A 213 -17.02 17.61 8.81
C GLU A 213 -15.71 17.97 8.10
N GLY A 214 -15.69 17.78 6.78
CA GLY A 214 -14.59 18.14 5.90
C GLY A 214 -15.04 19.12 4.82
N ILE A 215 -14.15 20.02 4.43
CA ILE A 215 -14.35 20.94 3.30
C ILE A 215 -13.36 20.54 2.22
N LEU A 216 -13.88 20.23 1.03
CA LEU A 216 -13.09 19.98 -0.15
C LEU A 216 -13.13 21.20 -1.07
N GLU A 217 -11.97 21.72 -1.42
CA GLU A 217 -11.81 22.78 -2.42
C GLU A 217 -11.44 22.13 -3.75
N ILE A 218 -12.24 22.40 -4.79
CA ILE A 218 -11.99 21.92 -6.15
C ILE A 218 -11.49 23.13 -6.97
N PRO A 219 -10.33 23.04 -7.64
CA PRO A 219 -9.88 24.08 -8.57
C PRO A 219 -10.91 24.29 -9.69
N ALA A 220 -11.18 25.55 -10.05
CA ALA A 220 -12.24 25.96 -10.97
C ALA A 220 -12.04 25.54 -12.45
N GLU A 221 -11.13 24.63 -12.77
CA GLU A 221 -10.84 24.16 -14.15
C GLU A 221 -11.22 22.70 -14.40
N ALA A 222 -11.92 22.04 -13.48
CA ALA A 222 -12.49 20.70 -13.67
C ALA A 222 -14.02 20.76 -13.75
N GLU A 223 -14.54 21.39 -14.81
CA GLU A 223 -15.91 21.21 -15.32
C GLU A 223 -15.87 20.61 -16.74
#